data_AF-A0A497D2E9-F1
#
_entry.id   AF-A0A497D2E9-F1
#
_cell.length_a   1.000
_cell.length_b   1.000
_cell.length_c   1.000
_cell.angle_alpha   90.00
_cell.angle_beta   90.00
_cell.angle_gamma   90.00
#
_symmetry.space_group_name_H-M   'P 1'
#
loop_
_entity.id
_entity.type
_entity.pdbx_description
1 polymer ?
#
loop_
_entity_poly.entity_id
_entity_poly.type
_entity_poly.pdbx_seq_one_letter_code
_entity_poly.pdbx_strand_id
1 'polypeptide(L)'
;MKRSILITGLLFLTYILSAQYAEDALRYSQIYYQGTARSMAVGGAFGALGGDFSTLSTNPGGIGIYRTSEILGTLSFTPRKVTSLYNGTVADNNSFVMSFNNFGYVNAKRIGRGGKGWKYFQFALGMNRLNNFNTNTFTQGINNKSSRIDAYLDEALDYLDGGGDLDNLTNYDPFYIGPAWETYLLDTLTFDGTTYLVSPVPPGGLMQSQAVETHGSTNEWFVSAG
;
A
#
# COMPACT_ATOMS: atom_id res chain seq x y z
N MET A 1 -5.38 -17.15 -35.55
CA MET A 1 -4.23 -16.32 -35.13
C MET A 1 -4.65 -14.98 -34.52
N LYS A 2 -5.37 -14.08 -35.22
CA LYS A 2 -5.78 -12.78 -34.63
C LYS A 2 -6.76 -12.91 -33.44
N ARG A 3 -7.70 -13.87 -33.51
CA ARG A 3 -8.68 -14.13 -32.43
C ARG A 3 -8.04 -14.77 -31.19
N SER A 4 -7.06 -15.66 -31.39
CA SER A 4 -6.32 -16.29 -30.30
C SER A 4 -5.46 -15.26 -29.53
N ILE A 5 -4.85 -14.29 -30.22
CA ILE A 5 -4.10 -13.19 -29.56
C ILE A 5 -5.01 -12.31 -28.69
N LEU A 6 -6.21 -11.99 -29.18
CA LEU A 6 -7.20 -11.22 -28.41
C LEU A 6 -7.66 -11.95 -27.15
N ILE A 7 -7.92 -13.27 -27.26
CA ILE A 7 -8.34 -14.10 -26.13
C ILE A 7 -7.20 -14.22 -25.10
N THR A 8 -5.97 -14.44 -25.55
CA THR A 8 -4.81 -14.46 -24.66
C THR A 8 -4.57 -13.11 -23.98
N GLY A 9 -4.73 -11.99 -24.70
CA GLY A 9 -4.65 -10.64 -24.13
C GLY A 9 -5.72 -10.36 -23.06
N LEU A 10 -6.95 -10.83 -23.30
CA LEU A 10 -8.05 -10.72 -22.33
C LEU A 10 -7.80 -11.56 -21.06
N LEU A 11 -7.24 -12.76 -21.20
CA LEU A 11 -6.83 -13.59 -20.07
C LEU A 11 -5.71 -12.93 -19.24
N PHE A 12 -4.74 -12.26 -19.88
CA PHE A 12 -3.73 -11.49 -19.15
C PHE A 12 -4.30 -10.29 -18.40
N LEU A 13 -5.36 -9.65 -18.92
CA LEU A 13 -6.06 -8.59 -18.19
C LEU A 13 -6.74 -9.12 -16.91
N THR A 14 -7.28 -10.33 -16.93
CA THR A 14 -7.93 -10.92 -15.74
C THR A 14 -6.95 -11.21 -14.60
N TYR A 15 -5.65 -11.40 -14.89
CA TYR A 15 -4.61 -11.53 -13.86
C TYR A 15 -4.28 -10.21 -13.13
N ILE A 16 -4.71 -9.07 -13.68
CA ILE A 16 -4.43 -7.73 -13.12
C ILE A 16 -5.64 -7.22 -12.31
N LEU A 17 -6.77 -7.93 -12.35
CA LEU A 17 -7.97 -7.57 -11.59
C LEU A 17 -7.79 -8.00 -10.13
N SER A 18 -7.23 -7.11 -9.32
CA SER A 18 -7.31 -7.20 -7.86
C SER A 18 -8.60 -6.56 -7.38
N ALA A 19 -9.26 -7.15 -6.39
CA ALA A 19 -10.33 -6.47 -5.67
C ALA A 19 -9.75 -5.19 -5.02
N GLN A 20 -10.46 -4.08 -5.16
CA GLN A 20 -10.10 -2.79 -4.55
C GLN A 20 -11.08 -2.51 -3.43
N TYR A 21 -10.55 -2.20 -2.26
CA TYR A 21 -11.40 -1.85 -1.14
C TYR A 21 -11.68 -0.34 -1.12
N ALA A 22 -12.73 0.08 -0.41
CA ALA A 22 -13.06 1.50 -0.28
C ALA A 22 -11.91 2.27 0.42
N GLU A 23 -11.20 1.60 1.31
CA GLU A 23 -10.03 2.13 2.01
C GLU A 23 -8.85 2.40 1.06
N ASP A 24 -8.70 1.62 -0.03
CA ASP A 24 -7.67 1.85 -1.03
C ASP A 24 -7.97 3.11 -1.84
N ALA A 25 -9.24 3.33 -2.20
CA ALA A 25 -9.67 4.55 -2.86
C ALA A 25 -9.40 5.80 -1.98
N LEU A 26 -9.67 5.71 -0.68
CA LEU A 26 -9.34 6.78 0.27
C LEU A 26 -7.81 6.99 0.39
N ARG A 27 -7.03 5.91 0.42
CA ARG A 27 -5.57 5.97 0.49
C ARG A 27 -4.94 6.65 -0.73
N TYR A 28 -5.50 6.41 -1.92
CA TYR A 28 -5.00 7.00 -3.16
C TYR A 28 -5.55 8.40 -3.46
N SER A 29 -6.69 8.78 -2.87
CA SER A 29 -7.26 10.12 -3.07
C SER A 29 -6.49 11.21 -2.32
N GLN A 30 -5.76 10.85 -1.28
CA GLN A 30 -4.90 11.76 -0.55
C GLN A 30 -3.56 11.93 -1.27
N ILE A 31 -3.14 13.19 -1.45
CA ILE A 31 -1.89 13.56 -2.11
C ILE A 31 -1.06 14.40 -1.15
N TYR A 32 0.16 13.95 -0.85
CA TYR A 32 1.12 14.69 -0.03
C TYR A 32 2.28 15.19 -0.89
N TYR A 33 2.28 16.46 -1.28
CA TYR A 33 3.37 17.00 -2.09
C TYR A 33 4.70 16.98 -1.32
N GLN A 34 5.61 16.08 -1.71
CA GLN A 34 6.98 16.08 -1.23
C GLN A 34 7.86 16.90 -2.18
N GLY A 35 8.64 17.81 -1.62
CA GLY A 35 9.56 18.66 -2.36
C GLY A 35 11.01 18.20 -2.30
N THR A 36 11.87 18.88 -3.06
CA THR A 36 13.31 18.78 -2.88
C THR A 36 13.71 19.18 -1.46
N ALA A 37 14.92 18.85 -1.02
CA ALA A 37 15.43 19.31 0.28
C ALA A 37 15.35 20.84 0.45
N ARG A 38 15.60 21.60 -0.63
CA ARG A 38 15.46 23.08 -0.64
C ARG A 38 14.01 23.51 -0.43
N SER A 39 13.08 22.86 -1.13
CA SER A 39 11.64 23.14 -1.03
C SER A 39 11.11 22.82 0.37
N MET A 40 11.50 21.67 0.92
CA MET A 40 11.09 21.24 2.25
C MET A 40 11.70 22.10 3.37
N ALA A 41 12.94 22.57 3.21
CA ALA A 41 13.62 23.42 4.21
C ALA A 41 12.89 24.76 4.46
N VAL A 42 12.14 25.26 3.48
CA VAL A 42 11.33 26.48 3.60
C VAL A 42 9.83 26.19 3.75
N GLY A 43 9.45 24.95 4.05
CA GLY A 43 8.06 24.56 4.23
C GLY A 43 7.21 24.58 2.95
N GLY A 44 7.81 24.38 1.77
CA GLY A 44 7.10 24.34 0.49
C GLY A 44 6.79 25.72 -0.12
N ALA A 45 7.37 26.80 0.43
CA ALA A 45 7.09 28.18 0.02
C ALA A 45 7.45 28.53 -1.44
N PHE A 46 8.21 27.69 -2.15
CA PHE A 46 8.61 27.95 -3.55
C PHE A 46 7.48 27.79 -4.57
N GLY A 47 6.30 27.28 -4.21
CA GLY A 47 5.22 27.02 -5.17
C GLY A 47 4.82 28.23 -6.03
N ALA A 48 4.78 29.43 -5.45
CA ALA A 48 4.45 30.66 -6.18
C ALA A 48 5.66 31.32 -6.87
N LEU A 49 6.84 31.25 -6.23
CA LEU A 49 8.04 31.92 -6.72
C LEU A 49 8.71 31.15 -7.86
N GLY A 50 8.66 29.81 -7.87
CA GLY A 50 9.39 28.97 -8.81
C GLY A 50 10.89 28.85 -8.48
N GLY A 51 11.67 28.33 -9.43
CA GLY A 51 13.12 28.16 -9.25
C GLY A 51 13.55 26.95 -8.40
N ASP A 52 12.60 26.15 -7.91
CA ASP A 52 12.85 24.82 -7.37
C ASP A 52 12.19 23.74 -8.24
N PHE A 53 12.85 22.59 -8.36
CA PHE A 53 12.40 21.56 -9.29
C PHE A 53 11.06 20.96 -8.90
N SER A 54 10.77 20.80 -7.61
CA SER A 54 9.49 20.22 -7.20
C SER A 54 8.33 21.12 -7.62
N THR A 55 8.56 22.43 -7.74
CA THR A 55 7.55 23.42 -8.14
C THR A 55 7.19 23.33 -9.61
N LEU A 56 7.99 22.67 -10.45
CA LEU A 56 7.68 22.53 -11.88
C LEU A 56 6.47 21.64 -12.14
N SER A 57 6.12 20.78 -11.17
CA SER A 57 4.90 19.97 -11.21
C SER A 57 3.64 20.80 -10.93
N THR A 58 3.67 21.63 -9.89
CA THR A 58 2.52 22.41 -9.43
C THR A 58 2.40 23.77 -10.15
N ASN A 59 3.52 24.34 -10.58
CA ASN A 59 3.62 25.60 -11.32
C ASN A 59 4.69 25.51 -12.42
N PRO A 60 4.33 24.99 -13.61
CA PRO A 60 5.28 24.84 -14.73
C PRO A 60 5.95 26.15 -15.15
N GLY A 61 5.29 27.31 -14.96
CA GLY A 61 5.83 28.63 -15.29
C GLY A 61 7.08 29.01 -14.49
N GLY A 62 7.31 28.37 -13.33
CA GLY A 62 8.53 28.51 -12.54
C GLY A 62 9.81 28.10 -13.27
N ILE A 63 9.70 27.37 -14.39
CA ILE A 63 10.86 26.96 -15.21
C ILE A 63 11.61 28.16 -15.81
N GLY A 64 10.92 29.27 -16.07
CA GLY A 64 11.52 30.47 -16.67
C GLY A 64 12.56 31.16 -15.79
N ILE A 65 12.68 30.75 -14.52
CA ILE A 65 13.67 31.25 -13.56
C ILE A 65 15.00 30.54 -13.72
N TYR A 66 15.01 29.28 -14.19
CA TYR A 66 16.24 28.53 -14.39
C TYR A 66 17.14 29.22 -15.41
N ARG A 67 18.41 29.43 -15.03
CA ARG A 67 19.46 30.04 -15.89
C ARG A 67 20.56 29.04 -16.25
N THR A 68 20.61 27.93 -15.54
CA THR A 68 21.62 26.87 -15.65
C THR A 68 20.94 25.52 -15.77
N SER A 69 21.63 24.58 -16.42
CA SER A 69 21.17 23.20 -16.49
C SER A 69 21.59 22.46 -15.22
N GLU A 70 20.70 21.65 -14.65
CA GLU A 70 20.89 20.98 -13.36
C GLU A 70 20.34 19.56 -13.41
N ILE A 71 21.06 18.62 -12.79
CA ILE A 71 20.53 17.30 -12.44
C ILE A 71 20.32 17.31 -10.94
N LEU A 72 19.20 16.77 -10.49
CA LEU A 72 18.85 16.73 -9.07
C LEU A 72 18.27 15.40 -8.67
N GLY A 73 18.57 15.03 -7.43
CA GLY A 73 18.01 13.89 -6.74
C GLY A 73 17.86 14.24 -5.28
N THR A 74 16.73 13.92 -4.67
CA THR A 74 16.48 14.11 -3.23
C THR A 74 16.25 12.76 -2.58
N LEU A 75 17.17 12.37 -1.70
CA LEU A 75 16.99 11.23 -0.81
C LEU A 75 16.30 11.70 0.48
N SER A 76 15.33 10.92 0.93
CA SER A 76 14.51 11.18 2.10
C SER A 76 14.62 10.05 3.11
N PHE A 77 14.57 10.47 4.37
CA PHE A 77 14.66 9.65 5.55
C PHE A 77 13.46 9.97 6.43
N THR A 78 12.49 9.05 6.46
CA THR A 78 11.24 9.26 7.20
C THR A 78 11.16 8.28 8.36
N PRO A 79 11.36 8.72 9.62
CA PRO A 79 11.04 7.90 10.78
C PRO A 79 9.52 7.74 10.87
N ARG A 80 9.05 6.51 11.08
CA ARG A 80 7.62 6.19 11.21
C ARG A 80 7.41 5.41 12.49
N LYS A 81 6.51 5.90 13.34
CA LYS A 81 6.02 5.19 14.52
C LYS A 81 4.56 4.81 14.31
N VAL A 82 4.24 3.54 14.53
CA VAL A 82 2.86 3.03 14.54
C VAL A 82 2.60 2.47 15.92
N THR A 83 1.56 2.97 16.58
CA THR A 83 1.07 2.44 17.86
C THR A 83 -0.24 1.74 17.59
N SER A 84 -0.34 0.47 17.98
CA SER A 84 -1.56 -0.32 17.92
C SER A 84 -2.05 -0.63 19.33
N LEU A 85 -3.37 -0.77 19.47
CA LEU A 85 -4.03 -1.17 20.71
C LEU A 85 -4.94 -2.36 20.40
N TYR A 86 -4.68 -3.48 21.06
CA TYR A 86 -5.49 -4.68 20.89
C TYR A 86 -5.72 -5.36 22.24
N ASN A 87 -6.99 -5.53 22.62
CA ASN A 87 -7.39 -6.09 23.91
C ASN A 87 -6.65 -5.47 25.11
N GLY A 88 -6.50 -4.15 25.13
CA GLY A 88 -5.80 -3.43 26.20
C GLY A 88 -4.27 -3.53 26.15
N THR A 89 -3.71 -4.31 25.23
CA THR A 89 -2.27 -4.42 25.00
C THR A 89 -1.85 -3.38 23.96
N VAL A 90 -0.90 -2.53 24.32
CA VAL A 90 -0.30 -1.55 23.41
C VAL A 90 0.95 -2.17 22.78
N ALA A 91 1.07 -2.07 21.46
CA ALA A 91 2.29 -2.43 20.74
C ALA A 91 2.78 -1.24 19.91
N ASP A 92 4.06 -0.92 20.06
CA ASP A 92 4.73 0.13 19.31
C ASP A 92 5.65 -0.49 18.27
N ASN A 93 5.51 -0.07 17.01
CA ASN A 93 6.42 -0.41 15.94
C ASN A 93 7.09 0.84 15.37
N ASN A 94 8.42 0.87 15.44
CA ASN A 94 9.24 1.95 14.89
C ASN A 94 9.96 1.45 13.64
N SER A 95 9.83 2.19 12.56
CA SER A 95 10.49 1.89 11.29
C SER A 95 11.13 3.14 10.71
N PHE A 96 12.10 2.92 9.83
CA PHE A 96 12.81 3.99 9.16
C PHE A 96 12.77 3.76 7.65
N VAL A 97 12.09 4.66 6.93
CA VAL A 97 11.84 4.50 5.50
C VAL A 97 12.81 5.40 4.73
N MET A 98 13.62 4.77 3.89
CA MET A 98 14.52 5.44 2.94
C MET A 98 13.86 5.49 1.55
N SER A 99 13.91 6.66 0.92
CA SER A 99 13.01 6.98 -0.19
C SER A 99 13.63 8.04 -1.11
N PHE A 100 13.63 7.83 -2.42
CA PHE A 100 13.92 8.93 -3.36
C PHE A 100 12.63 9.73 -3.58
N ASN A 101 12.64 10.99 -3.16
CA ASN A 101 11.46 11.86 -3.24
C ASN A 101 11.37 12.56 -4.59
N ASN A 102 12.50 12.98 -5.15
CA ASN A 102 12.52 13.72 -6.40
C ASN A 102 13.73 13.30 -7.20
N PHE A 103 13.57 13.19 -8.51
CA PHE A 103 14.69 13.07 -9.43
C PHE A 103 14.33 13.74 -10.76
N GLY A 104 15.30 14.39 -11.37
CA GLY A 104 15.19 14.76 -12.76
C GLY A 104 16.25 15.73 -13.22
N TYR A 105 15.93 16.32 -14.37
CA TYR A 105 16.87 17.11 -15.14
C TYR A 105 16.19 18.37 -15.64
N VAL A 106 16.90 19.48 -15.52
CA VAL A 106 16.54 20.76 -16.13
C VAL A 106 17.65 21.14 -17.09
N ASN A 107 17.31 21.39 -18.35
CA ASN A 107 18.14 22.08 -19.31
C ASN A 107 17.73 23.55 -19.33
N ALA A 108 18.70 24.45 -19.26
CA ALA A 108 18.49 25.86 -19.52
C ALA A 108 19.54 26.33 -20.53
N LYS A 109 19.08 26.69 -21.73
CA LYS A 109 19.91 27.19 -22.81
C LYS A 109 19.59 28.65 -23.09
N ARG A 110 20.60 29.51 -23.05
CA ARG A 110 20.45 30.89 -23.50
C ARG A 110 20.35 30.92 -25.03
N ILE A 111 19.24 31.44 -25.56
CA ILE A 111 18.98 31.53 -27.00
C ILE A 111 18.98 32.98 -27.54
N GLY A 112 18.84 33.97 -26.66
CA GLY A 112 18.80 35.39 -27.04
C GLY A 112 19.98 36.20 -26.51
N ARG A 113 20.51 37.09 -27.36
CA ARG A 113 21.46 38.15 -26.99
C ARG A 113 20.80 39.52 -27.22
N GLY A 114 20.05 40.03 -26.24
CA GLY A 114 19.40 41.35 -26.33
C GLY A 114 18.18 41.53 -25.45
N GLY A 115 17.53 42.71 -25.53
CA GLY A 115 16.35 43.08 -24.75
C GLY A 115 14.99 42.65 -25.34
N LYS A 116 14.95 42.14 -26.57
CA LYS A 116 13.71 41.73 -27.27
C LYS A 116 13.76 40.24 -27.64
N GLY A 117 12.64 39.53 -27.50
CA GLY A 117 12.50 38.10 -27.83
C GLY A 117 12.81 37.13 -26.67
N TRP A 118 12.77 35.83 -26.95
CA TRP A 118 13.06 34.79 -25.97
C TRP A 118 14.54 34.85 -25.56
N LYS A 119 14.80 34.96 -24.24
CA LYS A 119 16.16 35.06 -23.70
C LYS A 119 16.76 33.68 -23.45
N TYR A 120 15.93 32.77 -22.98
CA TYR A 120 16.26 31.41 -22.66
C TYR A 120 15.21 30.48 -23.24
N PHE A 121 15.62 29.24 -23.46
CA PHE A 121 14.75 28.11 -23.63
C PHE A 121 15.09 27.13 -22.51
N GLN A 122 14.10 26.75 -21.73
CA GLN A 122 14.23 25.79 -20.67
C GLN A 122 13.37 24.58 -20.94
N PHE A 123 13.87 23.42 -20.52
CA PHE A 123 13.18 22.15 -20.61
C PHE A 123 13.49 21.34 -19.36
N ALA A 124 12.48 20.73 -18.78
CA ALA A 124 12.62 19.91 -17.60
C ALA A 124 11.80 18.64 -17.75
N LEU A 125 12.36 17.55 -17.24
CA LEU A 125 11.67 16.28 -17.09
C LEU A 125 11.99 15.73 -15.70
N GLY A 126 10.99 15.10 -15.11
CA GLY A 126 11.09 14.83 -13.69
C GLY A 126 10.07 13.90 -13.10
N MET A 127 10.39 13.46 -11.89
CA MET A 127 9.50 12.73 -11.01
C MET A 127 9.48 13.40 -9.64
N ASN A 128 8.29 13.56 -9.08
CA ASN A 128 8.06 13.86 -7.67
C ASN A 128 7.27 12.72 -7.03
N ARG A 129 7.68 12.27 -5.85
CA ARG A 129 6.91 11.33 -5.05
C ARG A 129 5.76 12.07 -4.38
N LEU A 130 4.56 11.53 -4.53
CA LEU A 130 3.34 12.05 -3.91
C LEU A 130 3.00 11.30 -2.64
N ASN A 131 3.11 9.97 -2.66
CA ASN A 131 2.75 9.14 -1.51
C ASN A 131 3.76 8.03 -1.29
N ASN A 132 3.98 7.68 -0.03
CA ASN A 132 4.76 6.53 0.39
C ASN A 132 3.88 5.62 1.25
N PHE A 133 3.67 4.39 0.79
CA PHE A 133 2.83 3.39 1.44
C PHE A 133 3.64 2.36 2.21
N ASN A 134 4.95 2.57 2.36
CA ASN A 134 5.78 1.68 3.16
C ASN A 134 5.44 1.84 4.64
N THR A 135 4.77 0.84 5.21
CA THR A 135 4.57 0.74 6.65
C THR A 135 4.66 -0.70 7.10
N ASN A 136 5.15 -0.88 8.32
CA ASN A 136 5.00 -2.11 9.06
C ASN A 136 4.15 -1.80 10.30
N THR A 137 3.09 -2.57 10.49
CA THR A 137 2.20 -2.49 11.63
C THR A 137 2.20 -3.83 12.34
N PHE A 138 2.51 -3.81 13.62
CA PHE A 138 2.46 -4.98 14.47
C PHE A 138 1.43 -4.75 15.56
N THR A 139 0.56 -5.73 15.76
CA THR A 139 -0.52 -5.71 16.73
C THR A 139 -0.49 -7.02 17.50
N GLN A 140 -0.59 -6.95 18.82
CA GLN A 140 -0.67 -8.16 19.66
C GLN A 140 -1.49 -7.94 20.92
N GLY A 141 -2.00 -9.03 21.49
CA GLY A 141 -2.67 -9.03 22.78
C GLY A 141 -3.36 -10.35 23.07
N ILE A 142 -3.66 -10.59 24.35
CA ILE A 142 -4.37 -11.80 24.76
C ILE A 142 -5.86 -11.61 24.47
N ASN A 143 -6.45 -12.54 23.72
CA ASN A 143 -7.89 -12.62 23.53
C ASN A 143 -8.48 -13.67 24.47
N ASN A 144 -9.24 -13.20 25.47
CA ASN A 144 -9.88 -14.06 26.48
C ASN A 144 -11.24 -14.62 26.06
N LYS A 145 -11.74 -14.26 24.87
CA LYS A 145 -13.12 -14.54 24.46
C LYS A 145 -13.23 -15.46 23.25
N SER A 146 -12.34 -15.29 22.27
CA SER A 146 -12.40 -16.06 21.03
C SER A 146 -11.02 -16.41 20.47
N SER A 147 -10.99 -17.49 19.71
CA SER A 147 -9.89 -17.92 18.85
C SER A 147 -10.30 -17.82 17.38
N ARG A 148 -9.32 -17.90 16.47
CA ARG A 148 -9.60 -17.98 15.03
C ARG A 148 -10.27 -19.32 14.67
N ILE A 149 -9.99 -20.37 15.44
CA ILE A 149 -10.59 -21.69 15.25
C ILE A 149 -12.06 -21.69 15.63
N ASP A 150 -12.48 -20.87 16.58
CA ASP A 150 -13.90 -20.75 16.95
C ASP A 150 -14.73 -20.25 15.76
N ALA A 151 -14.21 -19.30 14.97
CA ALA A 151 -14.88 -18.84 13.77
C ALA A 151 -14.99 -19.95 12.70
N TYR A 152 -13.97 -20.81 12.57
CA TYR A 152 -14.03 -21.95 11.65
C TYR A 152 -14.98 -23.04 12.14
N LEU A 153 -15.05 -23.24 13.46
CA LEU A 153 -15.99 -24.16 14.08
C LEU A 153 -17.44 -23.70 13.85
N ASP A 154 -17.74 -22.42 14.10
CA ASP A 154 -19.07 -21.83 13.87
C ASP A 154 -19.48 -21.97 12.39
N GLU A 155 -18.58 -21.64 11.46
CA GLU A 155 -18.85 -21.76 10.02
C GLU A 155 -19.03 -23.21 9.56
N ALA A 156 -18.25 -24.15 10.12
CA ALA A 156 -18.40 -25.57 9.85
C ALA A 156 -19.72 -26.13 10.42
N LEU A 157 -20.14 -25.67 11.61
CA LEU A 157 -21.44 -26.03 12.19
C LEU A 157 -22.60 -25.50 11.34
N ASP A 158 -22.54 -24.25 10.90
CA ASP A 158 -23.55 -23.67 9.99
C ASP A 158 -23.68 -24.48 8.68
N TYR A 159 -22.57 -24.97 8.14
CA TYR A 159 -22.58 -25.84 6.96
C TYR A 159 -23.28 -27.19 7.24
N LEU A 160 -22.99 -27.83 8.36
CA LEU A 160 -23.58 -29.12 8.75
C LEU A 160 -25.08 -28.97 9.05
N ASP A 161 -25.49 -27.91 9.75
CA ASP A 161 -26.89 -27.60 10.03
C ASP A 161 -27.68 -27.31 8.74
N GLY A 162 -27.00 -26.81 7.71
CA GLY A 162 -27.52 -26.63 6.35
C GLY A 162 -27.68 -27.93 5.54
N GLY A 163 -27.35 -29.10 6.11
CA GLY A 163 -27.37 -30.40 5.44
C GLY A 163 -26.05 -30.79 4.76
N GLY A 164 -24.97 -30.10 5.10
CA GLY A 164 -23.60 -30.46 4.73
C GLY A 164 -23.16 -31.78 5.38
N ASP A 165 -22.12 -32.39 4.81
CA ASP A 165 -21.54 -33.64 5.30
C ASP A 165 -20.12 -33.41 5.81
N LEU A 166 -19.78 -34.06 6.92
CA LEU A 166 -18.48 -33.93 7.59
C LEU A 166 -17.33 -34.32 6.64
N ASP A 167 -17.54 -35.36 5.84
CA ASP A 167 -16.56 -35.85 4.86
C ASP A 167 -16.27 -34.84 3.74
N ASN A 168 -17.11 -33.81 3.58
CA ASN A 168 -16.97 -32.78 2.55
C ASN A 168 -16.52 -31.42 3.09
N LEU A 169 -16.18 -31.28 4.37
CA LEU A 169 -15.71 -30.02 4.96
C LEU A 169 -14.51 -29.43 4.20
N THR A 170 -13.55 -30.25 3.81
CA THR A 170 -12.38 -29.82 3.02
C THR A 170 -12.77 -29.29 1.65
N ASN A 171 -13.80 -29.84 1.01
CA ASN A 171 -14.26 -29.37 -0.30
C ASN A 171 -15.12 -28.11 -0.19
N TYR A 172 -15.86 -27.97 0.92
CA TYR A 172 -16.68 -26.80 1.20
C TYR A 172 -15.84 -25.54 1.37
N ASP A 173 -14.79 -25.61 2.21
CA ASP A 173 -13.79 -24.55 2.33
C ASP A 173 -12.37 -25.14 2.35
N PRO A 174 -11.71 -25.21 1.17
CA PRO A 174 -10.37 -25.76 1.04
C PRO A 174 -9.26 -24.92 1.66
N PHE A 175 -9.53 -23.67 2.06
CA PHE A 175 -8.47 -22.72 2.43
C PHE A 175 -8.40 -22.47 3.94
N TYR A 176 -9.52 -22.57 4.66
CA TYR A 176 -9.52 -22.35 6.11
C TYR A 176 -10.02 -23.57 6.89
N ILE A 177 -11.27 -24.00 6.67
CA ILE A 177 -11.86 -25.12 7.40
C ILE A 177 -11.18 -26.44 7.05
N GLY A 178 -10.92 -26.71 5.76
CA GLY A 178 -10.28 -27.94 5.31
C GLY A 178 -8.93 -28.21 5.97
N PRO A 179 -7.97 -27.28 5.92
CA PRO A 179 -6.72 -27.43 6.65
C PRO A 179 -6.89 -27.54 8.17
N ALA A 180 -7.87 -26.85 8.77
CA ALA A 180 -8.15 -26.96 10.20
C ALA A 180 -8.68 -28.36 10.58
N TRP A 181 -9.53 -28.95 9.74
CA TRP A 181 -10.02 -30.32 9.87
C TRP A 181 -8.90 -31.35 9.70
N GLU A 182 -8.10 -31.23 8.63
CA GLU A 182 -7.00 -32.16 8.35
C GLU A 182 -5.87 -32.13 9.39
N THR A 183 -5.75 -31.03 10.14
CA THR A 183 -4.75 -30.86 11.19
C THR A 183 -5.30 -31.08 12.61
N TYR A 184 -6.53 -31.57 12.73
CA TYR A 184 -7.21 -31.82 14.01
C TYR A 184 -7.35 -30.55 14.88
N LEU A 185 -7.40 -29.37 14.26
CA LEU A 185 -7.82 -28.13 14.92
C LEU A 185 -9.35 -28.05 15.00
N LEU A 186 -10.05 -28.71 14.06
CA LEU A 186 -11.43 -29.14 14.20
C LEU A 186 -11.43 -30.66 14.28
N ASP A 187 -12.21 -31.22 15.20
CA ASP A 187 -12.30 -32.65 15.44
C ASP A 187 -13.71 -33.04 15.88
N THR A 188 -14.00 -34.33 15.93
CA THR A 188 -15.28 -34.84 16.42
C THR A 188 -15.15 -35.48 17.80
N LEU A 189 -16.15 -35.25 18.64
CA LEU A 189 -16.31 -35.91 19.92
C LEU A 189 -17.64 -36.65 19.94
N THR A 190 -17.59 -37.97 20.12
CA THR A 190 -18.80 -38.77 20.31
C THR A 190 -19.14 -38.86 21.80
N PHE A 191 -20.29 -38.35 22.20
CA PHE A 191 -20.82 -38.44 23.55
C PHE A 191 -22.26 -38.96 23.52
N ASP A 192 -22.54 -40.00 24.31
CA ASP A 192 -23.86 -40.65 24.39
C ASP A 192 -24.45 -41.05 23.01
N GLY A 193 -23.59 -41.56 22.13
CA GLY A 193 -23.97 -41.97 20.77
C GLY A 193 -24.19 -40.83 19.78
N THR A 194 -24.06 -39.57 20.21
CA THR A 194 -24.16 -38.38 19.34
C THR A 194 -22.77 -37.85 19.04
N THR A 195 -22.49 -37.55 17.77
CA THR A 195 -21.20 -36.98 17.33
C THR A 195 -21.31 -35.47 17.24
N TYR A 196 -20.42 -34.77 17.93
CA TYR A 196 -20.33 -33.31 17.95
C TYR A 196 -19.04 -32.87 17.26
N LEU A 197 -19.11 -31.82 16.44
CA LEU A 197 -17.92 -31.12 15.96
C LEU A 197 -17.42 -30.20 17.09
N VAL A 198 -16.12 -30.28 17.38
CA VAL A 198 -15.46 -29.57 18.48
C VAL A 198 -14.08 -29.07 18.03
N SER A 199 -13.45 -28.25 18.87
CA SER A 199 -12.06 -27.83 18.72
C SER A 199 -11.30 -28.11 20.01
N PRO A 200 -10.07 -28.69 19.95
CA PRO A 200 -9.20 -28.81 21.12
C PRO A 200 -8.52 -27.49 21.50
N VAL A 201 -8.63 -26.46 20.65
CA VAL A 201 -8.08 -25.13 20.91
C VAL A 201 -8.98 -24.40 21.90
N PRO A 202 -8.44 -23.86 23.01
CA PRO A 202 -9.23 -23.08 23.94
C PRO A 202 -9.91 -21.90 23.24
N PRO A 203 -11.19 -21.61 23.53
CA PRO A 203 -11.90 -20.49 22.94
C PRO A 203 -11.34 -19.14 23.40
N GLY A 204 -10.39 -19.09 24.33
CA GLY A 204 -9.80 -17.85 24.79
C GLY A 204 -8.54 -18.07 25.62
N GLY A 205 -7.93 -16.97 26.04
CA GLY A 205 -6.66 -16.94 26.75
C GLY A 205 -5.45 -17.04 25.81
N LEU A 206 -5.67 -16.93 24.49
CA LEU A 206 -4.63 -17.08 23.49
C LEU A 206 -3.99 -15.73 23.17
N MET A 207 -2.67 -15.71 23.05
CA MET A 207 -1.96 -14.58 22.48
C MET A 207 -2.25 -14.52 20.98
N GLN A 208 -2.86 -13.43 20.54
CA GLN A 208 -3.09 -13.16 19.13
C GLN A 208 -2.12 -12.07 18.69
N SER A 209 -1.52 -12.24 17.52
CA SER A 209 -0.67 -11.23 16.91
C SER A 209 -0.90 -11.16 15.42
N GLN A 210 -0.72 -9.96 14.86
CA GLN A 210 -0.84 -9.68 13.45
C GLN A 210 0.27 -8.72 13.04
N ALA A 211 1.02 -9.10 12.02
CA ALA A 211 1.94 -8.22 11.32
C ALA A 211 1.32 -7.87 9.96
N VAL A 212 1.22 -6.57 9.66
CA VAL A 212 0.74 -6.06 8.38
C VAL A 212 1.85 -5.19 7.79
N GLU A 213 2.38 -5.63 6.67
CA GLU A 213 3.37 -4.88 5.91
C GLU A 213 2.74 -4.38 4.62
N THR A 214 2.84 -3.09 4.38
CA THR A 214 2.43 -2.50 3.10
C THR A 214 3.63 -1.85 2.44
N HIS A 215 3.65 -1.91 1.11
CA HIS A 215 4.74 -1.41 0.29
C HIS A 215 4.18 -0.61 -0.88
N GLY A 216 4.96 0.35 -1.37
CA GLY A 216 4.68 1.06 -2.61
C GLY A 216 4.72 2.58 -2.48
N SER A 217 4.50 3.25 -3.60
CA SER A 217 4.48 4.72 -3.67
C SER A 217 3.64 5.19 -4.84
N THR A 218 3.03 6.36 -4.72
CA THR A 218 2.49 7.09 -5.87
C THR A 218 3.50 8.16 -6.27
N ASN A 219 3.84 8.23 -7.56
CA ASN A 219 4.77 9.22 -8.10
C ASN A 219 4.10 9.97 -9.25
N GLU A 220 4.39 11.25 -9.34
CA GLU A 220 4.02 12.15 -10.42
C GLU A 220 5.21 12.31 -11.35
N TRP A 221 5.00 12.08 -12.64
CA TRP A 221 5.98 12.37 -13.68
C TRP A 221 5.53 13.60 -14.45
N PHE A 222 6.44 14.53 -14.70
CA PHE A 222 6.13 15.77 -15.39
C PHE A 222 7.18 16.13 -16.42
N VAL A 223 6.74 16.90 -17.40
CA VAL A 223 7.57 17.58 -18.39
C VAL A 223 7.15 19.04 -18.40
N SER A 224 8.11 19.96 -18.33
CA SER A 224 7.88 21.40 -18.40
C SER A 224 8.85 22.03 -19.40
N ALA A 225 8.38 23.05 -20.12
CA ALA A 225 9.20 23.82 -21.04
C ALA A 225 8.78 25.28 -21.03
N GLY A 226 9.72 26.21 -21.23
CA GLY A 226 9.47 27.64 -21.20
C GLY A 226 10.61 28.48 -21.76
#